data_AF-A0A826HHW8-F1
#
_entry.id   AF-A0A826HHW8-F1
#
_cell.length_a   1.000
_cell.length_b   1.000
_cell.length_c   1.000
_cell.angle_alpha   90.00
_cell.angle_beta   90.00
_cell.angle_gamma   90.00
#
_symmetry.space_group_name_H-M   'P 1'
#
loop_
_entity.id
_entity.type
_entity.pdbx_description
1 polymer ?
#
loop_
_entity_poly.entity_id
_entity_poly.type
_entity_poly.pdbx_seq_one_letter_code
_entity_poly.pdbx_strand_id
1 'polypeptide(L)'
;MAINIFQEFSRSLQEEGLTRKSLAARVHVTQAAISNWEARGIPSDKLIPVALAIGNDRFLNAVIEHQTGLRVFADDLDTDDPYVVYLHEKMAQKKFEEARERAEPAMSKGRDHFTATDVNRIRSYIDSSESLVESLESLIGSLKSQIRPVEKVKAWM
;
A
#
# COMPACT_ATOMS: atom_id res chain seq x y z
N MET A 1 -6.72 21.23 5.04
CA MET A 1 -5.75 21.73 4.05
C MET A 1 -5.99 20.94 2.76
N ALA A 2 -6.05 21.57 1.58
CA ALA A 2 -6.24 20.80 0.34
C ALA A 2 -4.96 19.99 0.05
N ILE A 3 -5.09 18.68 -0.12
CA ILE A 3 -3.96 17.78 -0.40
C ILE A 3 -3.41 18.10 -1.79
N ASN A 4 -2.11 18.40 -1.86
CA ASN A 4 -1.42 18.55 -3.14
C ASN A 4 -0.88 17.19 -3.60
N ILE A 5 -1.68 16.48 -4.38
CA ILE A 5 -1.36 15.11 -4.82
C ILE A 5 -0.06 15.02 -5.62
N PHE A 6 0.32 16.09 -6.33
CA PHE A 6 1.56 16.15 -7.09
C PHE A 6 2.81 16.21 -6.20
N GLN A 7 2.71 16.98 -5.12
CA GLN A 7 3.79 17.07 -4.14
C GLN A 7 3.95 15.73 -3.42
N GLU A 8 2.85 15.10 -3.01
CA GLU A 8 2.91 13.78 -2.35
C GLU A 8 3.38 12.67 -3.30
N PHE A 9 3.06 12.72 -4.60
CA PHE A 9 3.63 11.82 -5.60
C PHE A 9 5.15 12.00 -5.73
N SER A 10 5.61 13.24 -5.91
CA SER A 10 7.04 13.53 -6.07
C SER A 10 7.84 13.16 -4.81
N ARG A 11 7.26 13.43 -3.64
CA ARG A 11 7.81 13.08 -2.34
C ARG A 11 7.94 11.57 -2.18
N SER A 12 6.87 10.82 -2.45
CA SER A 12 6.89 9.36 -2.30
C SER A 12 7.87 8.68 -3.26
N LEU A 13 8.06 9.20 -4.47
CA LEU A 13 9.14 8.73 -5.35
C LEU A 13 10.53 8.92 -4.73
N GLN A 14 10.77 10.06 -4.07
CA GLN A 14 12.06 10.34 -3.42
C GLN A 14 12.28 9.48 -2.18
N GLU A 15 11.27 9.37 -1.31
CA GLU A 15 11.33 8.58 -0.07
C GLU A 15 11.56 7.10 -0.36
N GLU A 16 10.90 6.54 -1.38
CA GLU A 16 11.06 5.13 -1.79
C GLU A 16 12.26 4.90 -2.73
N GLY A 17 13.02 5.95 -3.07
CA GLY A 17 14.17 5.86 -3.97
C GLY A 17 13.82 5.38 -5.38
N LEU A 18 12.59 5.62 -5.84
CA LEU A 18 12.08 5.13 -7.11
C LEU A 18 12.43 6.08 -8.25
N THR A 19 13.06 5.53 -9.29
CA THR A 19 13.22 6.23 -10.57
C THR A 19 11.94 6.16 -11.39
N ARG A 20 11.76 7.11 -12.31
CA ARG A 20 10.66 7.07 -13.28
C ARG A 20 10.66 5.78 -14.11
N LYS A 21 11.84 5.27 -14.45
CA LYS A 21 12.01 4.03 -15.20
C LYS A 21 11.52 2.82 -14.39
N SER A 22 11.89 2.73 -13.12
CA SER A 22 11.45 1.64 -12.25
C SER A 22 9.95 1.70 -11.97
N LEU A 23 9.39 2.90 -11.74
CA LEU A 23 7.93 3.03 -11.58
C LEU A 23 7.21 2.63 -12.87
N ALA A 24 7.65 3.11 -14.03
CA ALA A 24 7.05 2.78 -15.33
C ALA A 24 6.96 1.27 -15.57
N ALA A 25 8.02 0.53 -15.22
CA ALA A 25 8.03 -0.93 -15.28
C ALA A 25 7.00 -1.56 -14.31
N ARG A 26 6.89 -1.06 -13.08
CA ARG A 26 5.95 -1.57 -12.06
C ARG A 26 4.48 -1.36 -12.43
N VAL A 27 4.14 -0.25 -13.09
CA VAL A 27 2.75 0.06 -13.50
C VAL A 27 2.47 -0.26 -14.97
N HIS A 28 3.41 -0.92 -15.67
CA HIS A 28 3.31 -1.29 -17.08
C HIS A 28 2.94 -0.11 -18.02
N VAL A 29 3.58 1.05 -17.82
CA VAL A 29 3.45 2.21 -18.71
C VAL A 29 4.82 2.65 -19.24
N THR A 30 4.84 3.60 -20.16
CA THR A 30 6.10 4.15 -20.67
C THR A 30 6.71 5.14 -19.66
N GLN A 31 8.04 5.24 -19.61
CA GLN A 31 8.71 6.27 -18.81
C GLN A 31 8.24 7.68 -19.19
N ALA A 32 7.97 7.92 -20.48
CA ALA A 32 7.43 9.19 -20.96
C ALA A 32 6.06 9.52 -20.38
N ALA A 33 5.20 8.51 -20.16
CA ALA A 33 3.91 8.71 -19.49
C ALA A 33 4.11 9.21 -18.05
N ILE A 34 5.02 8.59 -17.28
CA ILE A 34 5.35 9.02 -15.92
C ILE A 34 5.85 10.48 -15.90
N SER A 35 6.78 10.82 -16.79
CA SER A 35 7.26 12.21 -16.91
C SER A 35 6.15 13.20 -17.26
N ASN A 36 5.19 12.80 -18.09
CA ASN A 36 4.04 13.64 -18.42
C ASN A 36 3.09 13.81 -17.24
N TRP A 37 2.94 12.78 -16.39
CA TRP A 37 2.11 12.85 -15.19
C TRP A 37 2.66 13.83 -14.15
N GLU A 38 3.98 13.89 -13.96
CA GLU A 38 4.62 14.91 -13.11
C GLU A 38 4.30 16.34 -13.56
N ALA A 39 4.20 16.55 -14.88
CA ALA A 39 3.96 17.88 -15.45
C ALA A 39 2.47 18.25 -15.55
N ARG A 40 1.57 17.26 -15.73
CA ARG A 40 0.18 17.51 -16.16
C ARG A 40 -0.90 16.89 -15.28
N GLY A 41 -0.56 15.92 -14.45
CA GLY A 41 -1.55 15.13 -13.71
C GLY A 41 -1.36 13.65 -13.92
N ILE A 42 -1.37 12.89 -12.82
CA ILE A 42 -1.65 11.47 -12.87
C ILE A 42 -3.15 11.32 -13.18
N PRO A 43 -3.53 10.54 -14.21
CA PRO A 43 -4.93 10.27 -14.49
C PRO A 43 -5.61 9.62 -13.27
N SER A 44 -6.86 9.98 -13.01
CA SER A 44 -7.57 9.51 -11.81
C SER A 44 -7.61 7.98 -11.71
N ASP A 45 -7.87 7.27 -12.83
CA ASP A 45 -7.88 5.80 -12.87
C ASP A 45 -6.51 5.16 -12.60
N LYS A 46 -5.42 5.94 -12.60
CA LYS A 46 -4.05 5.49 -12.32
C LYS A 46 -3.59 5.81 -10.91
N LEU A 47 -4.26 6.69 -10.17
CA LEU A 47 -3.77 7.14 -8.86
C LEU A 47 -3.60 5.99 -7.86
N ILE A 48 -4.63 5.16 -7.65
CA ILE A 48 -4.55 4.01 -6.73
C ILE A 48 -3.53 2.97 -7.19
N PRO A 49 -3.54 2.50 -8.46
CA PRO A 49 -2.50 1.60 -8.95
C PRO A 49 -1.08 2.15 -8.77
N VAL A 50 -0.88 3.46 -8.99
CA VAL A 50 0.43 4.11 -8.81
C VAL A 50 0.81 4.19 -7.34
N ALA A 51 -0.11 4.54 -6.44
CA ALA A 51 0.17 4.54 -5.01
C ALA A 51 0.56 3.15 -4.51
N LEU A 52 -0.20 2.12 -4.91
CA LEU A 52 0.12 0.73 -4.61
C LEU A 52 1.47 0.32 -5.25
N ALA A 53 1.79 0.79 -6.45
CA ALA A 53 3.07 0.49 -7.10
C ALA A 53 4.28 1.17 -6.43
N ILE A 54 4.07 2.34 -5.83
CA ILE A 54 5.09 3.05 -5.06
C ILE A 54 5.34 2.34 -3.73
N GLY A 55 4.27 1.94 -3.01
CA GLY A 55 4.43 1.26 -1.72
C GLY A 55 4.39 2.18 -0.50
N ASN A 56 4.03 3.46 -0.68
CA ASN A 56 4.09 4.49 0.36
C ASN A 56 2.68 4.78 0.91
N ASP A 57 2.46 4.48 2.20
CA ASP A 57 1.13 4.59 2.83
C ASP A 57 0.63 6.03 2.88
N ARG A 58 1.55 6.98 3.13
CA ARG A 58 1.22 8.41 3.15
C ARG A 58 0.66 8.85 1.79
N PHE A 59 1.29 8.45 0.70
CA PHE A 59 0.79 8.76 -0.63
C PHE A 59 -0.52 8.01 -0.96
N LEU A 60 -0.68 6.76 -0.50
CA LEU A 60 -1.95 6.05 -0.61
C LEU A 60 -3.09 6.81 0.08
N ASN A 61 -2.88 7.29 1.30
CA ASN A 61 -3.87 8.08 2.04
C ASN A 61 -4.20 9.39 1.31
N ALA A 62 -3.18 10.06 0.75
CA ALA A 62 -3.37 11.25 -0.05
C ALA A 62 -4.26 10.98 -1.28
N VAL A 63 -4.03 9.86 -1.97
CA VAL A 63 -4.83 9.44 -3.11
C VAL A 63 -6.27 9.12 -2.70
N ILE A 64 -6.46 8.36 -1.63
CA ILE A 64 -7.79 7.96 -1.15
C ILE A 64 -8.61 9.20 -0.82
N GLU A 65 -8.07 10.12 -0.03
CA GLU A 65 -8.77 11.36 0.34
C GLU A 65 -9.05 12.22 -0.91
N HIS A 66 -8.11 12.28 -1.85
CA HIS A 66 -8.31 13.00 -3.12
C HIS A 66 -9.44 12.42 -3.98
N GLN A 67 -9.58 11.10 -4.06
CA GLN A 67 -10.55 10.44 -4.94
C GLN A 67 -11.93 10.25 -4.31
N THR A 68 -11.98 10.00 -3.00
CA THR A 68 -13.20 9.61 -2.29
C THR A 68 -13.76 10.75 -1.43
N GLY A 69 -12.93 11.75 -1.09
CA GLY A 69 -13.26 12.77 -0.10
C GLY A 69 -13.23 12.28 1.36
N LEU A 70 -12.88 11.02 1.60
CA LEU A 70 -12.73 10.46 2.94
C LEU A 70 -11.49 11.05 3.61
N ARG A 71 -11.63 11.57 4.83
CA ARG A 71 -10.51 12.13 5.58
C ARG A 71 -9.66 11.01 6.17
N VAL A 72 -8.56 10.67 5.51
CA VAL A 72 -7.65 9.56 5.87
C VAL A 72 -6.18 9.96 5.84
N PHE A 73 -5.86 11.13 5.25
CA PHE A 73 -4.50 11.64 5.20
C PHE A 73 -4.11 12.40 6.48
N ALA A 74 -5.08 12.77 7.31
CA ALA A 74 -4.81 13.38 8.60
C ALA A 74 -4.26 12.32 9.58
N ASP A 75 -3.17 12.67 10.28
CA ASP A 75 -2.40 11.75 11.14
C ASP A 75 -3.16 11.21 12.37
N ASP A 76 -4.44 11.57 12.55
CA ASP A 76 -5.25 11.33 13.76
C ASP A 76 -6.58 10.57 13.51
N LEU A 77 -6.80 10.06 12.29
CA LEU A 77 -8.07 9.44 11.91
C LEU A 77 -7.91 7.99 11.49
N ASP A 78 -8.27 7.08 12.41
CA ASP A 78 -8.60 5.70 12.05
C ASP A 78 -9.93 5.70 11.28
N THR A 79 -9.95 5.04 10.12
CA THR A 79 -11.17 4.87 9.32
C THR A 79 -11.56 3.40 9.25
N ASP A 80 -12.85 3.14 9.48
CA ASP A 80 -13.45 1.82 9.34
C ASP A 80 -14.04 1.60 7.93
N ASP A 81 -13.88 2.57 7.00
CA ASP A 81 -14.38 2.42 5.64
C ASP A 81 -13.72 1.19 4.98
N PRO A 82 -14.48 0.15 4.58
CA PRO A 82 -13.87 -1.09 4.13
C PRO A 82 -13.15 -0.96 2.81
N TYR A 83 -13.48 0.04 1.98
CA TYR A 83 -12.70 0.25 0.76
C TYR A 83 -11.32 0.79 1.11
N VAL A 84 -11.22 1.71 2.08
CA VAL A 84 -9.93 2.19 2.59
C VAL A 84 -9.14 1.06 3.25
N VAL A 85 -9.78 0.31 4.16
CA VAL A 85 -9.15 -0.84 4.83
C VAL A 85 -8.68 -1.89 3.82
N TYR A 86 -9.46 -2.16 2.78
CA TYR A 86 -9.08 -3.04 1.67
C TYR A 86 -7.83 -2.55 0.92
N LEU A 87 -7.71 -1.25 0.67
CA LEU A 87 -6.55 -0.69 -0.01
C LEU A 87 -5.28 -0.77 0.85
N HIS A 88 -5.40 -0.57 2.16
CA HIS A 88 -4.30 -0.79 3.10
C HIS A 88 -3.89 -2.27 3.18
N GLU A 89 -4.85 -3.20 3.18
CA GLU A 89 -4.54 -4.63 3.09
C GLU A 89 -3.77 -4.96 1.81
N LYS A 90 -4.21 -4.44 0.65
CA LYS A 90 -3.49 -4.60 -0.62
C LYS A 90 -2.06 -4.04 -0.56
N MET A 91 -1.87 -2.94 0.16
CA MET A 91 -0.55 -2.36 0.39
C MET A 91 0.33 -3.24 1.25
N ALA A 92 -0.20 -3.74 2.37
CA ALA A 92 0.49 -4.67 3.27
C ALA A 92 0.85 -5.98 2.55
N GLN A 93 -0.07 -6.54 1.76
CA GLN A 93 0.16 -7.76 0.97
C GLN A 93 1.34 -7.59 0.03
N LYS A 94 1.39 -6.47 -0.69
CA LYS A 94 2.49 -6.20 -1.61
C LYS A 94 3.83 -6.07 -0.87
N LYS A 95 3.88 -5.34 0.24
CA LYS A 95 5.10 -5.20 1.06
C LYS A 95 5.59 -6.55 1.58
N PHE A 96 4.66 -7.42 1.99
CA PHE A 96 4.95 -8.79 2.37
C PHE A 96 5.55 -9.60 1.22
N GLU A 97 4.97 -9.52 0.02
CA GLU A 97 5.50 -10.21 -1.17
C GLU A 97 6.92 -9.74 -1.51
N GLU A 98 7.18 -8.43 -1.49
CA GLU A 98 8.52 -7.86 -1.72
C GLU A 98 9.53 -8.24 -0.62
N ALA A 99 9.10 -8.36 0.63
CA ALA A 99 9.94 -8.83 1.73
C ALA A 99 10.23 -10.33 1.62
N ARG A 100 9.24 -11.13 1.22
CA ARG A 100 9.37 -12.57 0.96
C ARG A 100 10.42 -12.86 -0.10
N GLU A 101 10.34 -12.19 -1.26
CA GLU A 101 11.30 -12.35 -2.36
C GLU A 101 12.75 -12.06 -1.92
N ARG A 102 12.94 -11.10 -1.01
CA ARG A 102 14.26 -10.77 -0.46
C ARG A 102 14.73 -11.77 0.60
N ALA A 103 13.81 -12.32 1.39
CA ALA A 103 14.12 -13.25 2.48
C ALA A 103 14.32 -14.69 2.02
N GLU A 104 13.65 -15.12 0.95
CA GLU A 104 13.70 -16.51 0.46
C GLU A 104 15.14 -17.00 0.20
N PRO A 105 16.01 -16.27 -0.54
CA PRO A 105 17.40 -16.68 -0.71
C PRO A 105 18.25 -16.59 0.56
N ALA A 106 17.83 -15.79 1.54
CA ALA A 106 18.53 -15.66 2.82
C ALA A 106 18.23 -16.87 3.73
N MET A 107 17.00 -17.37 3.73
CA MET A 107 16.56 -18.52 4.51
C MET A 107 17.14 -19.85 4.00
N SER A 108 17.48 -19.94 2.71
CA SER A 108 18.06 -21.14 2.12
C SER A 108 19.57 -21.32 2.37
N LYS A 109 20.23 -20.34 3.02
CA LYS A 109 21.67 -20.41 3.29
C LYS A 109 21.97 -21.34 4.46
N GLY A 110 23.07 -22.11 4.35
CA GLY A 110 23.64 -22.82 5.50
C GLY A 110 24.12 -21.85 6.58
N ARG A 111 24.09 -22.28 7.85
CA ARG A 111 24.45 -21.44 9.02
C ARG A 111 25.80 -20.72 8.86
N ASP A 112 26.77 -21.37 8.24
CA ASP A 112 28.13 -20.84 8.11
C ASP A 112 28.25 -19.69 7.08
N HIS A 113 27.22 -19.48 6.26
CA HIS A 113 27.15 -18.42 5.24
C HIS A 113 26.15 -17.30 5.60
N PHE A 114 25.64 -17.32 6.82
CA PHE A 114 24.59 -16.42 7.28
C PHE A 114 25.18 -15.04 7.63
N THR A 115 24.71 -13.99 6.96
CA THR A 115 25.22 -12.62 7.16
C THR A 115 24.24 -11.76 7.97
N ALA A 116 24.73 -10.64 8.51
CA ALA A 116 23.86 -9.64 9.14
C ALA A 116 22.79 -9.08 8.17
N THR A 117 23.09 -8.99 6.89
CA THR A 117 22.13 -8.59 5.86
C THR A 117 21.02 -9.63 5.68
N ASP A 118 21.34 -10.92 5.78
CA ASP A 118 20.34 -12.00 5.73
C ASP A 118 19.40 -11.95 6.93
N VAL A 119 19.95 -11.70 8.13
CA VAL A 119 19.16 -11.46 9.35
C VAL A 119 18.17 -10.32 9.14
N ASN A 120 18.62 -9.19 8.59
CA ASN A 120 17.76 -8.03 8.37
C ASN A 120 16.66 -8.30 7.32
N ARG A 121 16.96 -9.10 6.28
CA ARG A 121 15.95 -9.51 5.30
C ARG A 121 14.87 -10.38 5.93
N ILE A 122 15.27 -11.33 6.77
CA ILE A 122 14.33 -12.22 7.48
C ILE A 122 13.51 -11.42 8.50
N ARG A 123 14.12 -10.50 9.25
CA ARG A 123 13.38 -9.60 10.15
C ARG A 123 12.35 -8.76 9.39
N SER A 124 12.76 -8.11 8.30
CA SER A 124 11.82 -7.34 7.47
C SER A 124 10.67 -8.21 6.94
N TYR A 125 10.91 -9.49 6.64
CA TYR A 125 9.87 -10.42 6.27
C TYR A 125 8.91 -10.75 7.42
N ILE A 126 9.43 -10.96 8.63
CA ILE A 126 8.62 -11.14 9.85
C ILE A 126 7.75 -9.89 10.09
N ASP A 127 8.36 -8.71 10.13
CA ASP A 127 7.65 -7.44 10.38
C ASP A 127 6.53 -7.21 9.35
N SER A 128 6.80 -7.50 8.07
CA SER A 128 5.79 -7.40 7.01
C SER A 128 4.68 -8.46 7.12
N SER A 129 4.99 -9.63 7.69
CA SER A 129 4.01 -10.70 7.93
C SER A 129 3.05 -10.31 9.05
N GLU A 130 3.57 -9.75 10.14
CA GLU A 130 2.78 -9.26 11.27
C GLU A 130 1.83 -8.14 10.80
N SER A 131 2.37 -7.17 10.04
CA SER A 131 1.56 -6.07 9.47
C SER A 131 0.46 -6.57 8.50
N LEU A 132 0.73 -7.61 7.69
CA LEU A 132 -0.28 -8.21 6.83
C LEU A 132 -1.38 -8.90 7.62
N VAL A 133 -1.03 -9.62 8.70
CA VAL A 133 -2.02 -10.28 9.57
C VAL A 133 -2.95 -9.23 10.19
N GLU A 134 -2.40 -8.16 10.77
CA GLU A 134 -3.18 -7.07 11.35
C GLU A 134 -4.13 -6.43 10.32
N SER A 135 -3.63 -6.20 9.10
CA SER A 135 -4.43 -5.62 8.01
C SER A 135 -5.57 -6.54 7.57
N LEU A 136 -5.34 -7.86 7.51
CA LEU A 136 -6.36 -8.85 7.20
C LEU A 136 -7.43 -8.94 8.29
N GLU A 137 -7.02 -8.89 9.56
CA GLU A 137 -7.95 -8.87 10.70
C GLU A 137 -8.84 -7.63 10.66
N SER A 138 -8.26 -6.46 10.38
CA SER A 138 -8.99 -5.20 10.20
C SER A 138 -10.00 -5.29 9.05
N LEU A 139 -9.59 -5.82 7.88
CA LEU A 139 -10.47 -5.99 6.73
C LEU A 139 -11.63 -6.93 7.05
N ILE A 140 -11.36 -8.08 7.67
CA ILE A 140 -12.41 -9.03 8.09
C ILE A 140 -13.36 -8.36 9.08
N GLY A 141 -12.84 -7.57 10.03
CA GLY A 141 -13.62 -6.80 10.99
C GLY A 141 -14.57 -5.82 10.32
N SER A 142 -14.05 -5.00 9.40
CA SER A 142 -14.82 -3.99 8.66
C SER A 142 -15.87 -4.64 7.74
N LEU A 143 -15.53 -5.70 7.02
CA LEU A 143 -16.52 -6.42 6.20
C LEU A 143 -17.64 -7.04 7.06
N LYS A 144 -17.30 -7.62 8.22
CA LYS A 144 -18.29 -8.16 9.16
C LYS A 144 -19.19 -7.07 9.75
N SER A 145 -18.70 -5.85 9.96
CA SER A 145 -19.52 -4.76 10.51
C SER A 145 -20.54 -4.27 9.48
N GLN A 146 -20.20 -4.30 8.18
CA GLN A 146 -21.11 -3.92 7.10
C GLN A 146 -22.27 -4.91 6.88
N ILE A 147 -22.02 -6.21 6.97
CA ILE A 147 -23.05 -7.23 6.65
C ILE A 147 -24.00 -7.50 7.83
N ARG A 148 -23.51 -7.40 9.08
CA ARG A 148 -24.29 -7.72 10.29
C ARG A 148 -25.66 -7.03 10.38
N PRO A 149 -25.80 -5.73 10.06
CA PRO A 149 -27.11 -5.06 10.05
C PRO A 149 -28.08 -5.67 9.04
N VAL A 150 -27.59 -6.03 7.84
CA VAL A 150 -28.41 -6.62 6.76
C VAL A 150 -28.90 -8.02 7.15
N GLU A 151 -28.03 -8.83 7.75
CA GLU A 151 -28.37 -10.17 8.23
C GLU A 151 -29.40 -10.12 9.36
N LYS A 152 -29.26 -9.18 10.30
CA LYS A 152 -30.25 -8.96 11.36
C LYS A 152 -31.62 -8.59 10.80
N VAL A 153 -31.69 -7.73 9.79
CA VAL A 153 -32.99 -7.36 9.18
C VAL A 153 -33.66 -8.57 8.52
N LYS A 154 -32.90 -9.42 7.82
CA LYS A 154 -33.44 -10.64 7.19
C LYS A 154 -33.92 -11.69 8.20
N ALA A 155 -33.31 -11.75 9.39
CA ALA A 155 -33.73 -12.71 10.44
C ALA A 155 -35.05 -12.32 11.13
N TRP A 156 -35.53 -11.09 10.94
CA TRP A 156 -36.77 -10.56 11.52
C TRP A 156 -37.90 -10.41 10.48
N MET A 157 -37.63 -10.77 9.22
CA MET A 157 -38.60 -10.90 8.12
C MET A 157 -38.98 -12.38 7.95
#